data_AF-A0A538L4C9-F1
#
_entry.id   AF-A0A538L4C9-F1
#
_cell.length_a   1.000
_cell.length_b   1.000
_cell.length_c   1.000
_cell.angle_alpha   90.00
_cell.angle_beta   90.00
_cell.angle_gamma   90.00
#
_symmetry.space_group_name_H-M   'P 1'
#
loop_
_entity.id
_entity.type
_entity.pdbx_description
1 polymer ?
#
loop_
_entity_poly.entity_id
_entity_poly.type
_entity_poly.pdbx_seq_one_letter_code
_entity_poly.pdbx_strand_id
1 'polypeptide(L)'
;MLENQNEQDSFGAHSKAPYLAHTLRAQGAFIPGYFGIGHESLDNYVALASGQGPNPYTQADAPFYVDFIGTTGGPDGQALGQGSVYPAAVKTVADQLEAKGRTWKGYMEDMGNDPSRDGSLCGHAHPAVGSQDKSQTAAAGDQYAMRHNPFAYFHSIIDNDARCKAHVVPFTQFPNALKSAAAAPSYAFISPNLCNDGHDEPCVDGKPGGLVSADAFLKKWIPRIVASAGYRDGGLVIVTFDEGMTVGSGADASSCCGEVNGPNTPNNGGPTPGSGGGKVGAVLLSRYIKPGTVTKHEYNHYSLLRSVEDMFGLARLGYAGASGPTSFGSDIFKNPSGNILPPVPRPHVRFNGVPRHGCVSRDLRVHVRTNARAPRTVTVKLDGHRVHRSHHRRFAFTVHAGSLGAGKHRLLATAVDRFGRRATRKRAFARCAGR
;
A
#
# COMPACT_ATOMS: atom_id res chain seq x y z
N MET A 1 -3.63 -4.61 4.19
CA MET A 1 -4.09 -3.95 2.97
C MET A 1 -4.51 -2.55 3.38
N LEU A 2 -4.62 -1.62 2.43
CA LEU A 2 -5.18 -0.29 2.62
C LEU A 2 -6.53 -0.24 1.88
N GLU A 3 -7.37 0.75 2.14
CA GLU A 3 -8.74 0.78 1.59
C GLU A 3 -8.88 1.83 0.47
N ASN A 4 -9.54 1.43 -0.62
CA ASN A 4 -10.20 2.27 -1.63
C ASN A 4 -9.43 3.50 -2.12
N GLN A 5 -8.39 3.27 -2.93
CA GLN A 5 -7.62 4.34 -3.57
C GLN A 5 -7.09 3.96 -4.95
N ASN A 6 -7.26 4.86 -5.91
CA ASN A 6 -6.61 4.73 -7.21
C ASN A 6 -5.09 4.90 -7.09
N GLU A 7 -4.34 4.22 -7.98
CA GLU A 7 -2.88 4.28 -8.02
C GLU A 7 -2.36 5.73 -8.13
N GLN A 8 -3.03 6.56 -8.92
CA GLN A 8 -2.61 7.93 -9.15
C GLN A 8 -2.80 8.82 -7.90
N ASP A 9 -3.77 8.52 -7.04
CA ASP A 9 -4.02 9.28 -5.81
C ASP A 9 -3.04 8.84 -4.70
N SER A 10 -2.78 7.54 -4.61
CA SER A 10 -1.85 6.95 -3.63
C SER A 10 -0.37 7.09 -3.97
N PHE A 11 -0.02 7.04 -5.26
CA PHE A 11 1.37 7.00 -5.72
C PHE A 11 1.75 8.15 -6.66
N GLY A 12 0.80 9.01 -7.00
CA GLY A 12 1.03 10.16 -7.87
C GLY A 12 1.88 11.27 -7.25
N ALA A 13 2.15 12.31 -8.04
CA ALA A 13 3.01 13.42 -7.63
C ALA A 13 2.38 14.35 -6.57
N HIS A 14 1.06 14.26 -6.40
CA HIS A 14 0.24 15.09 -5.52
C HIS A 14 -0.38 14.30 -4.37
N SER A 15 0.01 13.03 -4.20
CA SER A 15 -0.50 12.19 -3.13
C SER A 15 -0.31 12.86 -1.77
N LYS A 16 -1.35 12.75 -0.93
CA LYS A 16 -1.27 13.12 0.49
C LYS A 16 -0.41 12.13 1.30
N ALA A 17 0.03 11.02 0.69
CA ALA A 17 0.89 10.01 1.29
C ALA A 17 2.34 10.00 0.71
N PRO A 18 3.18 11.00 1.00
CA PRO A 18 4.52 11.11 0.40
C PRO A 18 5.53 10.04 0.85
N TYR A 19 5.35 9.42 2.03
CA TYR A 19 6.17 8.28 2.44
C TYR A 19 5.84 7.07 1.55
N LEU A 20 4.57 6.75 1.33
CA LEU A 20 4.12 5.72 0.39
C LEU A 20 4.53 6.05 -1.06
N ALA A 21 4.09 7.21 -1.55
CA ALA A 21 4.19 7.64 -2.95
C ALA A 21 5.64 7.88 -3.43
N HIS A 22 6.58 8.14 -2.52
CA HIS A 22 7.94 8.54 -2.91
C HIS A 22 9.03 7.80 -2.17
N THR A 23 8.89 7.56 -0.87
CA THR A 23 9.95 6.94 -0.06
C THR A 23 9.99 5.44 -0.30
N LEU A 24 8.86 4.74 -0.17
CA LEU A 24 8.80 3.29 -0.36
C LEU A 24 9.13 2.88 -1.81
N ARG A 25 8.61 3.63 -2.80
CA ARG A 25 8.94 3.42 -4.22
C ARG A 25 10.42 3.55 -4.54
N ALA A 26 11.16 4.39 -3.80
CA ALA A 26 12.60 4.52 -3.94
C ALA A 26 13.39 3.42 -3.22
N GLN A 27 12.75 2.69 -2.29
CA GLN A 27 13.37 1.64 -1.48
C GLN A 27 13.14 0.23 -2.05
N GLY A 28 12.06 0.00 -2.80
CA GLY A 28 11.73 -1.32 -3.32
C GLY A 28 11.27 -1.33 -4.78
N ALA A 29 10.28 -2.18 -5.07
CA ALA A 29 9.64 -2.31 -6.37
C ALA A 29 8.27 -1.65 -6.33
N PHE A 30 7.96 -0.89 -7.38
CA PHE A 30 6.65 -0.31 -7.60
C PHE A 30 5.94 -1.05 -8.73
N ILE A 31 4.69 -1.42 -8.49
CA ILE A 31 3.78 -2.03 -9.45
C ILE A 31 2.68 -1.00 -9.71
N PRO A 32 2.78 -0.18 -10.78
CA PRO A 32 1.71 0.76 -11.10
C PRO A 32 0.45 0.01 -11.52
N GLY A 33 0.57 -1.05 -12.33
CA GLY A 33 -0.55 -1.88 -12.78
C GLY A 33 -0.91 -2.98 -11.79
N TYR A 34 -1.13 -2.62 -10.52
CA TYR A 34 -1.73 -3.56 -9.58
C TYR A 34 -3.23 -3.25 -9.46
N PHE A 35 -4.10 -4.26 -9.51
CA PHE A 35 -5.54 -4.10 -9.61
C PHE A 35 -6.31 -4.84 -8.50
N GLY A 36 -7.42 -4.25 -8.07
CA GLY A 36 -8.48 -4.93 -7.31
C GLY A 36 -9.23 -5.93 -8.18
N ILE A 37 -9.87 -6.93 -7.57
CA ILE A 37 -10.68 -7.96 -8.26
C ILE A 37 -12.17 -7.66 -8.18
N GLY A 38 -12.58 -6.84 -7.21
CA GLY A 38 -13.92 -6.34 -7.03
C GLY A 38 -13.87 -4.96 -6.36
N HIS A 39 -15.02 -4.31 -6.25
CA HIS A 39 -15.13 -2.90 -5.85
C HIS A 39 -15.57 -2.69 -4.42
N GLU A 40 -16.16 -3.70 -3.79
CA GLU A 40 -16.36 -3.67 -2.34
C GLU A 40 -15.17 -4.35 -1.69
N SER A 41 -14.80 -3.90 -0.50
CA SER A 41 -13.62 -4.40 0.19
C SER A 41 -13.61 -5.93 0.33
N LEU A 42 -14.67 -6.52 0.85
CA LEU A 42 -14.69 -7.91 1.32
C LEU A 42 -14.33 -8.93 0.23
N ASP A 43 -14.75 -8.74 -1.02
CA ASP A 43 -14.44 -9.68 -2.08
C ASP A 43 -12.92 -9.73 -2.37
N ASN A 44 -12.21 -8.61 -2.28
CA ASN A 44 -10.76 -8.53 -2.40
C ASN A 44 -10.05 -9.26 -1.25
N TYR A 45 -10.52 -9.12 0.00
CA TYR A 45 -9.96 -9.85 1.15
C TYR A 45 -10.20 -11.37 1.02
N VAL A 46 -11.41 -11.79 0.65
CA VAL A 46 -11.76 -13.20 0.39
C VAL A 46 -10.91 -13.80 -0.73
N ALA A 47 -10.71 -13.05 -1.82
CA ALA A 47 -9.84 -13.45 -2.93
C ALA A 47 -8.39 -13.66 -2.49
N LEU A 48 -7.84 -12.78 -1.64
CA LEU A 48 -6.50 -12.96 -1.08
C LEU A 48 -6.39 -14.14 -0.11
N ALA A 49 -7.47 -14.49 0.57
CA ALA A 49 -7.49 -15.61 1.50
C ALA A 49 -7.57 -16.96 0.79
N SER A 50 -8.33 -17.05 -0.30
CA SER A 50 -8.86 -18.32 -0.81
C SER A 50 -8.99 -18.42 -2.33
N GLY A 51 -8.67 -17.35 -3.06
CA GLY A 51 -8.84 -17.27 -4.50
C GLY A 51 -10.29 -17.32 -4.98
N GLN A 52 -11.27 -17.21 -4.07
CA GLN A 52 -12.68 -17.13 -4.42
C GLN A 52 -12.99 -15.75 -5.02
N GLY A 53 -13.77 -15.76 -6.09
CA GLY A 53 -14.27 -14.54 -6.71
C GLY A 53 -15.52 -13.98 -6.03
N PRO A 54 -15.96 -12.80 -6.47
CA PRO A 54 -17.07 -12.11 -5.84
C PRO A 54 -18.39 -12.88 -5.94
N ASN A 55 -19.24 -12.70 -4.94
CA ASN A 55 -20.65 -13.10 -4.95
C ASN A 55 -21.53 -11.96 -4.39
N PRO A 56 -22.86 -11.99 -4.53
CA PRO A 56 -23.73 -10.88 -4.13
C PRO A 56 -23.56 -10.40 -2.68
N TYR A 57 -23.17 -11.27 -1.74
CA TYR A 57 -22.97 -10.89 -0.34
C TYR A 57 -21.61 -10.23 -0.10
N THR A 58 -20.55 -10.71 -0.76
CA THR A 58 -19.22 -10.10 -0.64
C THR A 58 -19.16 -8.76 -1.38
N GLN A 59 -19.89 -8.63 -2.49
CA GLN A 59 -20.10 -7.37 -3.23
C GLN A 59 -21.05 -6.39 -2.54
N ALA A 60 -21.41 -6.66 -1.29
CA ALA A 60 -22.14 -5.75 -0.43
C ALA A 60 -21.42 -5.57 0.91
N ASP A 61 -20.17 -6.05 1.04
CA ASP A 61 -19.40 -6.08 2.29
C ASP A 61 -20.05 -6.89 3.44
N ALA A 62 -21.03 -7.74 3.11
CA ALA A 62 -21.72 -8.62 4.03
C ALA A 62 -22.26 -7.94 5.31
N PRO A 63 -23.20 -6.97 5.20
CA PRO A 63 -23.86 -6.36 6.36
C PRO A 63 -24.61 -7.38 7.21
N PHE A 64 -25.00 -8.51 6.62
CA PHE A 64 -25.43 -9.71 7.31
C PHE A 64 -24.41 -10.82 7.08
N TYR A 65 -23.91 -11.36 8.19
CA TYR A 65 -22.90 -12.40 8.24
C TYR A 65 -23.59 -13.77 8.19
N VAL A 66 -23.67 -14.39 7.01
CA VAL A 66 -24.52 -15.55 6.75
C VAL A 66 -23.75 -16.67 6.07
N ASP A 67 -24.15 -17.90 6.38
CA ASP A 67 -23.62 -19.09 5.73
C ASP A 67 -23.71 -19.01 4.21
N PHE A 68 -22.64 -19.44 3.56
CA PHE A 68 -22.64 -19.66 2.13
C PHE A 68 -23.54 -20.84 1.78
N ILE A 69 -24.56 -20.58 0.98
CA ILE A 69 -25.48 -21.58 0.46
C ILE A 69 -25.08 -21.91 -0.97
N GLY A 70 -24.69 -23.16 -1.20
CA GLY A 70 -24.26 -23.61 -2.52
C GLY A 70 -23.46 -24.90 -2.48
N THR A 71 -22.63 -25.08 -3.51
CA THR A 71 -21.73 -26.24 -3.65
C THR A 71 -20.28 -25.80 -3.71
N THR A 72 -19.36 -26.71 -3.37
CA THR A 72 -17.91 -26.48 -3.45
C THR A 72 -17.30 -27.29 -4.59
N GLY A 73 -16.11 -26.91 -5.06
CA GLY A 73 -15.40 -27.64 -6.11
C GLY A 73 -15.90 -27.35 -7.53
N GLY A 74 -16.41 -26.15 -7.77
CA GLY A 74 -16.70 -25.66 -9.12
C GLY A 74 -15.44 -25.43 -9.96
N PRO A 75 -15.62 -25.00 -11.23
CA PRO A 75 -14.52 -24.69 -12.13
C PRO A 75 -13.50 -23.75 -11.48
N ASP A 76 -12.21 -23.97 -11.77
CA ASP A 76 -11.09 -23.20 -11.21
C ASP A 76 -11.10 -23.12 -9.67
N GLY A 77 -11.67 -24.11 -8.99
CA GLY A 77 -11.72 -24.17 -7.52
C GLY A 77 -12.70 -23.19 -6.88
N GLN A 78 -13.65 -22.63 -7.64
CA GLN A 78 -14.67 -21.71 -7.12
C GLN A 78 -15.79 -22.45 -6.38
N ALA A 79 -16.32 -21.87 -5.31
CA ALA A 79 -17.59 -22.24 -4.71
C ALA A 79 -18.72 -21.65 -5.55
N LEU A 80 -19.78 -22.43 -5.77
CA LEU A 80 -20.92 -22.05 -6.60
C LEU A 80 -22.12 -21.78 -5.70
N GLY A 81 -22.52 -20.51 -5.59
CA GLY A 81 -23.56 -20.08 -4.65
C GLY A 81 -23.32 -18.67 -4.13
N GLN A 82 -23.89 -18.38 -2.96
CA GLN A 82 -23.85 -17.04 -2.37
C GLN A 82 -23.87 -17.09 -0.84
N GLY A 83 -23.31 -16.05 -0.23
CA GLY A 83 -23.18 -15.88 1.22
C GLY A 83 -21.80 -15.36 1.56
N SER A 84 -21.59 -15.05 2.84
CA SER A 84 -20.33 -14.45 3.29
C SER A 84 -19.44 -15.45 4.04
N VAL A 85 -20.01 -16.46 4.69
CA VAL A 85 -19.24 -17.46 5.46
C VAL A 85 -19.07 -18.75 4.68
N TYR A 86 -17.88 -18.97 4.13
CA TYR A 86 -17.60 -20.13 3.29
C TYR A 86 -17.48 -21.41 4.12
N PRO A 87 -17.99 -22.56 3.61
CA PRO A 87 -17.94 -23.84 4.33
C PRO A 87 -16.49 -24.31 4.49
N ALA A 88 -16.22 -25.14 5.50
CA ALA A 88 -14.86 -25.59 5.84
C ALA A 88 -14.13 -26.36 4.72
N ALA A 89 -14.86 -26.80 3.68
CA ALA A 89 -14.30 -27.39 2.47
C ALA A 89 -13.57 -26.36 1.58
N VAL A 90 -13.97 -25.09 1.61
CA VAL A 90 -13.24 -24.01 0.94
C VAL A 90 -12.02 -23.66 1.78
N LYS A 91 -10.84 -23.94 1.24
CA LYS A 91 -9.57 -23.74 1.95
C LYS A 91 -9.00 -22.36 1.71
N THR A 92 -8.28 -21.90 2.71
CA THR A 92 -7.54 -20.64 2.70
C THR A 92 -6.04 -20.87 2.65
N VAL A 93 -5.28 -19.82 2.36
CA VAL A 93 -3.82 -19.80 2.47
C VAL A 93 -3.36 -20.14 3.90
N ALA A 94 -4.15 -19.79 4.92
CA ALA A 94 -3.90 -20.16 6.31
C ALA A 94 -3.94 -21.69 6.51
N ASP A 95 -4.95 -22.37 5.96
CA ASP A 95 -5.07 -23.83 6.00
C ASP A 95 -3.86 -24.49 5.31
N GLN A 96 -3.44 -23.96 4.17
CA GLN A 96 -2.30 -24.49 3.42
C GLN A 96 -0.96 -24.28 4.14
N LEU A 97 -0.77 -23.11 4.76
CA LEU A 97 0.44 -22.80 5.52
C LEU A 97 0.60 -23.74 6.71
N GLU A 98 -0.45 -23.93 7.51
CA GLU A 98 -0.43 -24.87 8.63
C GLU A 98 -0.18 -26.31 8.19
N ALA A 99 -0.78 -26.74 7.07
CA ALA A 99 -0.53 -28.06 6.50
C ALA A 99 0.94 -28.26 6.07
N LYS A 100 1.68 -27.18 5.84
CA LYS A 100 3.14 -27.17 5.58
C LYS A 100 3.99 -26.87 6.82
N GLY A 101 3.39 -26.83 8.02
CA GLY A 101 4.07 -26.48 9.25
C GLY A 101 4.56 -25.02 9.30
N ARG A 102 3.92 -24.13 8.54
CA ARG A 102 4.20 -22.69 8.53
C ARG A 102 3.22 -21.94 9.43
N THR A 103 3.71 -20.90 10.07
CA THR A 103 2.93 -20.05 10.97
C THR A 103 2.31 -18.89 10.21
N TRP A 104 1.09 -18.51 10.56
CA TRP A 104 0.40 -17.35 10.00
C TRP A 104 -0.27 -16.55 11.11
N LYS A 105 -0.49 -15.25 10.91
CA LYS A 105 -1.34 -14.41 11.78
C LYS A 105 -2.02 -13.30 10.98
N GLY A 106 -3.25 -12.98 11.34
CA GLY A 106 -3.95 -11.76 10.92
C GLY A 106 -3.95 -10.74 12.07
N TYR A 107 -3.57 -9.50 11.77
CA TYR A 107 -3.51 -8.41 12.73
C TYR A 107 -4.44 -7.27 12.31
N MET A 108 -5.52 -7.07 13.06
CA MET A 108 -6.56 -6.11 12.72
C MET A 108 -6.55 -4.95 13.73
N GLU A 109 -6.41 -3.71 13.26
CA GLU A 109 -6.39 -2.54 14.13
C GLU A 109 -7.79 -2.27 14.71
N ASP A 110 -7.81 -1.84 15.97
CA ASP A 110 -8.98 -1.65 16.84
C ASP A 110 -9.85 -2.88 17.15
N MET A 111 -9.60 -4.04 16.52
CA MET A 111 -10.37 -5.26 16.80
C MET A 111 -10.41 -5.58 18.31
N GLY A 112 -11.62 -5.71 18.85
CA GLY A 112 -11.89 -5.99 20.26
C GLY A 112 -11.86 -4.77 21.18
N ASN A 113 -11.75 -3.54 20.67
CA ASN A 113 -11.90 -2.34 21.49
C ASN A 113 -13.36 -2.17 21.97
N ASP A 114 -14.34 -2.52 21.15
CA ASP A 114 -15.77 -2.62 21.48
C ASP A 114 -16.36 -3.99 21.06
N PRO A 115 -16.29 -4.99 21.96
CA PRO A 115 -16.90 -6.31 21.74
C PRO A 115 -18.40 -6.31 21.43
N SER A 116 -19.14 -5.26 21.79
CA SER A 116 -20.58 -5.18 21.50
C SER A 116 -20.87 -4.87 20.03
N ARG A 117 -19.89 -4.28 19.35
CA ARG A 117 -19.89 -4.00 17.91
C ARG A 117 -19.17 -5.10 17.13
N ASP A 118 -17.98 -5.51 17.57
CA ASP A 118 -17.11 -6.44 16.83
C ASP A 118 -17.58 -7.89 16.92
N GLY A 119 -18.27 -8.21 18.02
CA GLY A 119 -18.68 -9.55 18.38
C GLY A 119 -17.86 -10.16 19.52
N SER A 120 -18.26 -11.35 19.95
CA SER A 120 -17.67 -12.07 21.09
C SER A 120 -16.93 -13.34 20.69
N LEU A 121 -16.99 -13.73 19.41
CA LEU A 121 -16.39 -14.96 18.89
C LEU A 121 -15.00 -14.69 18.33
N CYS A 122 -14.15 -15.73 18.28
CA CYS A 122 -12.78 -15.64 17.75
C CYS A 122 -11.96 -14.49 18.37
N GLY A 123 -12.14 -14.23 19.67
CA GLY A 123 -11.42 -13.15 20.34
C GLY A 123 -11.84 -11.75 19.87
N HIS A 124 -13.15 -11.57 19.63
CA HIS A 124 -13.78 -10.33 19.16
C HIS A 124 -13.51 -10.01 17.69
N ALA A 125 -13.35 -11.03 16.86
CA ALA A 125 -13.13 -10.83 15.43
C ALA A 125 -14.43 -10.76 14.62
N HIS A 126 -15.51 -11.41 15.08
CA HIS A 126 -16.77 -11.48 14.35
C HIS A 126 -18.00 -11.75 15.26
N PRO A 127 -19.23 -11.40 14.80
CA PRO A 127 -20.48 -11.78 15.47
C PRO A 127 -20.84 -13.25 15.19
N ALA A 128 -21.93 -13.73 15.80
CA ALA A 128 -22.46 -15.05 15.46
C ALA A 128 -22.94 -15.10 14.00
N VAL A 129 -22.70 -16.22 13.32
CA VAL A 129 -23.28 -16.48 12.00
C VAL A 129 -24.81 -16.36 12.07
N GLY A 130 -25.40 -15.72 11.08
CA GLY A 130 -26.81 -15.32 11.02
C GLY A 130 -27.09 -13.92 11.61
N SER A 131 -26.08 -13.19 12.08
CA SER A 131 -26.25 -11.87 12.70
C SER A 131 -25.87 -10.73 11.76
N GLN A 132 -26.35 -9.53 12.08
CA GLN A 132 -25.86 -8.30 11.47
C GLN A 132 -24.41 -8.03 11.92
N ASP A 133 -23.56 -7.64 10.97
CA ASP A 133 -22.26 -7.07 11.27
C ASP A 133 -22.40 -5.59 11.63
N LYS A 134 -22.05 -5.25 12.87
CA LYS A 134 -22.12 -3.87 13.38
C LYS A 134 -20.81 -3.11 13.19
N SER A 135 -19.74 -3.79 12.77
CA SER A 135 -18.43 -3.19 12.51
C SER A 135 -18.35 -2.51 11.13
N GLN A 136 -19.44 -2.49 10.37
CA GLN A 136 -19.52 -1.87 9.04
C GLN A 136 -19.26 -0.35 9.06
N THR A 137 -19.44 0.31 10.19
CA THR A 137 -19.22 1.75 10.36
C THR A 137 -18.27 2.03 11.51
N ALA A 138 -17.40 3.03 11.34
CA ALA A 138 -16.51 3.53 12.36
C ALA A 138 -17.26 4.09 13.58
N ALA A 139 -16.77 3.81 14.79
CA ALA A 139 -17.24 4.41 16.03
C ALA A 139 -16.08 5.11 16.76
N ALA A 140 -16.38 6.14 17.55
CA ALA A 140 -15.35 6.80 18.35
C ALA A 140 -14.78 5.80 19.38
N GLY A 141 -13.48 5.54 19.31
CA GLY A 141 -12.79 4.56 20.16
C GLY A 141 -12.63 3.17 19.53
N ASP A 142 -13.35 2.87 18.45
CA ASP A 142 -13.20 1.62 17.72
C ASP A 142 -13.61 1.74 16.25
N GLN A 143 -12.62 1.57 15.38
CA GLN A 143 -12.77 1.70 13.93
C GLN A 143 -12.39 0.40 13.20
N TYR A 144 -12.41 -0.74 13.89
CA TYR A 144 -12.32 -2.05 13.26
C TYR A 144 -13.47 -2.26 12.26
N ALA A 145 -13.14 -2.88 11.12
CA ALA A 145 -14.12 -3.31 10.12
C ALA A 145 -13.87 -4.78 9.80
N MET A 146 -14.84 -5.65 10.12
CA MET A 146 -14.73 -7.09 9.88
C MET A 146 -14.56 -7.41 8.41
N ARG A 147 -15.15 -6.63 7.50
CA ARG A 147 -14.96 -6.77 6.04
C ARG A 147 -13.50 -6.74 5.58
N HIS A 148 -12.60 -6.15 6.38
CA HIS A 148 -11.15 -6.13 6.13
C HIS A 148 -10.38 -7.29 6.81
N ASN A 149 -11.10 -8.21 7.46
CA ASN A 149 -10.55 -9.40 8.09
C ASN A 149 -10.85 -10.65 7.24
N PRO A 150 -9.93 -11.06 6.36
CA PRO A 150 -10.18 -12.16 5.43
C PRO A 150 -10.49 -13.48 6.13
N PHE A 151 -9.96 -13.70 7.33
CA PHE A 151 -10.02 -14.99 8.02
C PHE A 151 -11.33 -15.21 8.78
N ALA A 152 -12.09 -14.14 9.02
CA ALA A 152 -13.37 -14.19 9.71
C ALA A 152 -14.48 -14.81 8.85
N TYR A 153 -14.26 -15.14 7.58
CA TYR A 153 -15.31 -15.57 6.64
C TYR A 153 -15.22 -17.04 6.23
N PHE A 154 -14.52 -17.88 7.00
CA PHE A 154 -14.31 -19.30 6.65
C PHE A 154 -14.52 -20.21 7.85
N HIS A 155 -15.45 -21.16 7.75
CA HIS A 155 -15.70 -22.21 8.76
C HIS A 155 -14.47 -23.06 9.06
N SER A 156 -13.52 -23.18 8.12
CA SER A 156 -12.25 -23.87 8.40
C SER A 156 -11.50 -23.21 9.56
N ILE A 157 -11.66 -21.90 9.77
CA ILE A 157 -11.01 -21.09 10.80
C ILE A 157 -11.95 -20.84 11.99
N ILE A 158 -13.14 -20.28 11.75
CA ILE A 158 -14.00 -19.72 12.83
C ILE A 158 -14.63 -20.80 13.73
N ASP A 159 -14.85 -22.02 13.22
CA ASP A 159 -15.47 -23.10 14.01
C ASP A 159 -14.50 -23.71 15.03
N ASN A 160 -13.19 -23.44 14.88
CA ASN A 160 -12.18 -23.78 15.86
C ASN A 160 -11.76 -22.53 16.63
N ASP A 161 -12.49 -22.23 17.70
CA ASP A 161 -12.29 -21.02 18.52
C ASP A 161 -10.84 -20.86 19.02
N ALA A 162 -10.19 -21.94 19.43
CA ALA A 162 -8.80 -21.91 19.91
C ALA A 162 -7.83 -21.54 18.78
N ARG A 163 -8.00 -22.12 17.59
CA ARG A 163 -7.23 -21.76 16.39
C ARG A 163 -7.49 -20.30 16.02
N CYS A 164 -8.76 -19.92 15.95
CA CYS A 164 -9.15 -18.58 15.53
C CYS A 164 -8.54 -17.50 16.45
N LYS A 165 -8.69 -17.63 17.78
CA LYS A 165 -8.09 -16.72 18.78
C LYS A 165 -6.56 -16.69 18.75
N ALA A 166 -5.92 -17.80 18.40
CA ALA A 166 -4.47 -17.86 18.31
C ALA A 166 -3.90 -17.11 17.09
N HIS A 167 -4.68 -16.99 16.01
CA HIS A 167 -4.19 -16.53 14.71
C HIS A 167 -4.79 -15.20 14.24
N VAL A 168 -6.05 -14.92 14.54
CA VAL A 168 -6.75 -13.67 14.24
C VAL A 168 -6.75 -12.81 15.50
N VAL A 169 -5.94 -11.75 15.50
CA VAL A 169 -5.60 -11.01 16.73
C VAL A 169 -5.67 -9.50 16.55
N PRO A 170 -5.86 -8.73 17.64
CA PRO A 170 -5.76 -7.29 17.57
C PRO A 170 -4.34 -6.86 17.19
N PHE A 171 -4.24 -5.78 16.41
CA PHE A 171 -2.98 -5.22 15.95
C PHE A 171 -2.07 -4.75 17.10
N THR A 172 -2.62 -4.53 18.30
CA THR A 172 -1.85 -4.29 19.53
C THR A 172 -0.86 -5.42 19.86
N GLN A 173 -1.08 -6.63 19.35
CA GLN A 173 -0.14 -7.75 19.47
C GLN A 173 1.00 -7.74 18.43
N PHE A 174 0.86 -7.00 17.33
CA PHE A 174 1.85 -6.98 16.25
C PHE A 174 3.28 -6.64 16.70
N PRO A 175 3.54 -5.73 17.65
CA PRO A 175 4.87 -5.49 18.19
C PRO A 175 5.59 -6.75 18.70
N ASN A 176 4.85 -7.77 19.16
CA ASN A 176 5.45 -9.03 19.61
C ASN A 176 6.11 -9.80 18.46
N ALA A 177 5.54 -9.75 17.26
CA ALA A 177 6.08 -10.42 16.07
C ALA A 177 7.41 -9.80 15.60
N LEU A 178 7.72 -8.58 16.03
CA LEU A 178 8.95 -7.87 15.65
C LEU A 178 10.13 -8.17 16.60
N LYS A 179 9.89 -8.85 17.73
CA LYS A 179 10.88 -9.04 18.80
C LYS A 179 12.03 -9.98 18.41
N SER A 180 11.76 -11.00 17.60
CA SER A 180 12.76 -11.99 17.17
C SER A 180 12.33 -12.68 15.87
N ALA A 181 13.25 -13.41 15.23
CA ALA A 181 12.92 -14.20 14.03
C ALA A 181 11.90 -15.32 14.35
N ALA A 182 12.03 -15.97 15.51
CA ALA A 182 11.10 -17.02 15.95
C ALA A 182 9.69 -16.48 16.30
N ALA A 183 9.58 -15.22 16.71
CA ALA A 183 8.29 -14.59 17.00
C ALA A 183 7.56 -14.12 15.73
N ALA A 184 8.27 -13.95 14.61
CA ALA A 184 7.69 -13.53 13.35
C ALA A 184 6.93 -14.70 12.72
N PRO A 185 5.64 -14.54 12.35
CA PRO A 185 4.95 -15.57 11.60
C PRO A 185 5.54 -15.68 10.18
N SER A 186 5.43 -16.85 9.55
CA SER A 186 5.83 -17.01 8.14
C SER A 186 4.98 -16.13 7.23
N TYR A 187 3.70 -15.95 7.57
CA TYR A 187 2.77 -15.06 6.88
C TYR A 187 2.06 -14.12 7.88
N ALA A 188 2.10 -12.82 7.61
CA ALA A 188 1.36 -11.82 8.39
C ALA A 188 0.45 -11.02 7.46
N PHE A 189 -0.85 -11.04 7.74
CA PHE A 189 -1.79 -10.08 7.15
C PHE A 189 -2.04 -8.96 8.16
N ILE A 190 -2.00 -7.71 7.70
CA ILE A 190 -2.22 -6.53 8.56
C ILE A 190 -3.30 -5.70 7.90
N SER A 191 -4.37 -5.38 8.63
CA SER A 191 -5.34 -4.36 8.23
C SER A 191 -5.34 -3.22 9.25
N PRO A 192 -5.05 -1.97 8.82
CA PRO A 192 -5.36 -0.79 9.62
C PRO A 192 -6.87 -0.65 9.83
N ASN A 193 -7.25 0.25 10.73
CA ASN A 193 -8.65 0.59 10.99
C ASN A 193 -9.13 1.62 9.95
N LEU A 194 -10.43 1.91 9.94
CA LEU A 194 -11.06 2.83 8.99
C LEU A 194 -10.44 4.25 8.98
N CYS A 195 -9.77 4.65 10.06
CA CYS A 195 -9.06 5.93 10.11
C CYS A 195 -7.67 5.91 9.46
N ASN A 196 -7.02 4.74 9.42
CA ASN A 196 -5.61 4.58 9.02
C ASN A 196 -5.42 3.80 7.72
N ASP A 197 -6.46 3.21 7.16
CA ASP A 197 -6.39 2.42 5.92
C ASP A 197 -6.30 3.28 4.66
N GLY A 198 -6.66 4.57 4.74
CA GLY A 198 -6.53 5.49 3.63
C GLY A 198 -7.85 5.97 3.04
N HIS A 199 -9.00 5.47 3.49
CA HIS A 199 -10.30 5.79 2.90
C HIS A 199 -11.06 6.88 3.67
N ASP A 200 -11.41 6.66 4.95
CA ASP A 200 -12.29 7.60 5.67
C ASP A 200 -11.56 8.92 5.98
N GLU A 201 -12.06 10.04 5.46
CA GLU A 201 -11.52 11.39 5.70
C GLU A 201 -12.67 12.39 5.91
N PRO A 202 -12.78 13.06 7.07
CA PRO A 202 -12.03 12.84 8.31
C PRO A 202 -12.46 11.57 9.06
N CYS A 203 -11.64 11.13 10.03
CA CYS A 203 -12.02 10.03 10.91
C CYS A 203 -13.18 10.43 11.85
N VAL A 204 -13.96 9.45 12.31
CA VAL A 204 -15.09 9.68 13.24
C VAL A 204 -14.68 10.33 14.57
N ASP A 205 -13.41 10.18 14.96
CA ASP A 205 -12.82 10.78 16.17
C ASP A 205 -12.16 12.15 15.94
N GLY A 206 -12.34 12.74 14.75
CA GLY A 206 -11.84 14.07 14.38
C GLY A 206 -10.37 14.10 13.92
N LYS A 207 -9.70 12.95 13.82
CA LYS A 207 -8.36 12.86 13.19
C LYS A 207 -8.45 13.08 11.67
N PRO A 208 -7.31 13.40 11.00
CA PRO A 208 -7.31 13.72 9.57
C PRO A 208 -7.90 12.65 8.67
N GLY A 209 -7.62 11.37 8.92
CA GLY A 209 -8.09 10.28 8.06
C GLY A 209 -7.38 10.22 6.70
N GLY A 210 -7.95 9.39 5.82
CA GLY A 210 -7.54 9.23 4.44
C GLY A 210 -6.05 8.91 4.27
N LEU A 211 -5.53 9.26 3.09
CA LEU A 211 -4.11 9.05 2.76
C LEU A 211 -3.12 9.74 3.71
N VAL A 212 -3.53 10.78 4.46
CA VAL A 212 -2.67 11.42 5.48
C VAL A 212 -2.41 10.47 6.64
N SER A 213 -3.47 9.86 7.18
CA SER A 213 -3.36 8.87 8.25
C SER A 213 -2.65 7.60 7.78
N ALA A 214 -2.97 7.09 6.58
CA ALA A 214 -2.28 5.93 6.01
C ALA A 214 -0.77 6.15 5.88
N ASP A 215 -0.34 7.33 5.43
CA ASP A 215 1.09 7.67 5.36
C ASP A 215 1.76 7.64 6.73
N ALA A 216 1.08 8.20 7.75
CA ALA A 216 1.58 8.21 9.11
C ALA A 216 1.68 6.80 9.71
N PHE A 217 0.67 5.96 9.47
CA PHE A 217 0.65 4.56 9.86
C PHE A 217 1.83 3.79 9.23
N LEU A 218 1.99 3.88 7.90
CA LEU A 218 3.09 3.22 7.19
C LEU A 218 4.46 3.73 7.64
N LYS A 219 4.59 5.05 7.85
CA LYS A 219 5.85 5.66 8.31
C LYS A 219 6.23 5.25 9.73
N LYS A 220 5.26 4.88 10.56
CA LYS A 220 5.49 4.30 11.89
C LYS A 220 5.90 2.84 11.81
N TRP A 221 5.19 2.02 11.03
CA TRP A 221 5.32 0.56 11.09
C TRP A 221 6.32 -0.03 10.11
N ILE A 222 6.38 0.43 8.86
CA ILE A 222 7.30 -0.12 7.86
C ILE A 222 8.76 -0.07 8.35
N PRO A 223 9.29 1.04 8.91
CA PRO A 223 10.65 1.05 9.44
C PRO A 223 10.92 0.01 10.54
N ARG A 224 9.91 -0.29 11.38
CA ARG A 224 10.02 -1.29 12.44
C ARG A 224 10.02 -2.71 11.86
N ILE A 225 9.18 -2.97 10.86
CA ILE A 225 9.14 -4.24 10.15
C ILE A 225 10.48 -4.50 9.47
N VAL A 226 10.97 -3.55 8.67
CA VAL A 226 12.23 -3.76 7.92
C VAL A 226 13.47 -3.83 8.82
N ALA A 227 13.38 -3.33 10.05
CA ALA A 227 14.44 -3.46 11.05
C ALA A 227 14.38 -4.78 11.83
N SER A 228 13.25 -5.50 11.79
CA SER A 228 13.04 -6.75 12.54
C SER A 228 13.89 -7.90 12.02
N ALA A 229 14.17 -8.87 12.90
CA ALA A 229 14.94 -10.05 12.54
C ALA A 229 14.23 -10.92 11.49
N GLY A 230 12.91 -11.12 11.63
CA GLY A 230 12.11 -11.88 10.66
C GLY A 230 12.15 -11.29 9.25
N TYR A 231 12.07 -9.96 9.11
CA TYR A 231 12.23 -9.34 7.79
C TYR A 231 13.64 -9.50 7.21
N ARG A 232 14.66 -9.33 8.05
CA ARG A 232 16.07 -9.41 7.59
C ARG A 232 16.45 -10.82 7.13
N ASP A 233 15.71 -11.83 7.57
CA ASP A 233 15.82 -13.22 7.12
C ASP A 233 15.08 -13.49 5.79
N GLY A 234 15.20 -12.57 4.83
CA GLY A 234 14.62 -12.74 3.49
C GLY A 234 13.15 -12.38 3.35
N GLY A 235 12.56 -11.68 4.33
CA GLY A 235 11.15 -11.28 4.31
C GLY A 235 10.76 -10.37 3.14
N LEU A 236 9.45 -10.33 2.90
CA LEU A 236 8.79 -9.51 1.90
C LEU A 236 7.68 -8.70 2.59
N VAL A 237 7.67 -7.40 2.34
CA VAL A 237 6.54 -6.52 2.71
C VAL A 237 5.88 -6.06 1.43
N ILE A 238 4.56 -6.20 1.36
CA ILE A 238 3.71 -5.70 0.28
C ILE A 238 2.74 -4.69 0.88
N VAL A 239 2.63 -3.52 0.25
CA VAL A 239 1.62 -2.51 0.57
C VAL A 239 0.83 -2.24 -0.71
N THR A 240 -0.48 -2.44 -0.64
CA THR A 240 -1.45 -2.25 -1.73
C THR A 240 -2.80 -1.92 -1.13
N PHE A 241 -3.77 -1.61 -1.99
CA PHE A 241 -5.16 -1.39 -1.61
C PHE A 241 -6.03 -2.54 -2.13
N ASP A 242 -7.23 -2.65 -1.60
CA ASP A 242 -8.27 -3.59 -2.03
C ASP A 242 -8.94 -3.16 -3.34
N GLU A 243 -9.39 -1.91 -3.44
CA GLU A 243 -10.08 -1.39 -4.62
C GLU A 243 -9.69 0.05 -4.98
N GLY A 244 -10.03 0.44 -6.20
CA GLY A 244 -10.01 1.81 -6.69
C GLY A 244 -11.33 2.51 -6.40
N MET A 245 -11.37 3.82 -6.68
CA MET A 245 -12.55 4.63 -6.36
C MET A 245 -13.78 4.13 -7.11
N THR A 246 -14.94 4.11 -6.45
CA THR A 246 -16.23 3.67 -7.02
C THR A 246 -17.02 4.79 -7.70
N VAL A 247 -16.77 6.05 -7.33
CA VAL A 247 -17.60 7.21 -7.72
C VAL A 247 -16.81 8.40 -8.26
N GLY A 248 -17.51 9.26 -8.99
CA GLY A 248 -16.97 10.51 -9.54
C GLY A 248 -16.04 10.30 -10.72
N SER A 249 -15.27 11.33 -11.08
CA SER A 249 -14.32 11.28 -12.20
C SER A 249 -13.14 10.31 -11.96
N GLY A 250 -13.02 9.78 -10.75
CA GLY A 250 -12.02 8.78 -10.37
C GLY A 250 -12.55 7.35 -10.42
N ALA A 251 -13.83 7.13 -10.73
CA ALA A 251 -14.40 5.79 -10.78
C ALA A 251 -13.61 4.87 -11.72
N ASP A 252 -13.11 3.75 -11.21
CA ASP A 252 -12.25 2.84 -11.96
C ASP A 252 -12.61 1.38 -11.65
N ALA A 253 -13.29 0.70 -12.57
CA ALA A 253 -13.57 -0.74 -12.49
C ALA A 253 -12.75 -1.55 -13.51
N SER A 254 -11.56 -1.04 -13.87
CA SER A 254 -10.63 -1.75 -14.73
C SER A 254 -10.10 -3.02 -14.05
N SER A 255 -9.72 -4.00 -14.86
CA SER A 255 -9.10 -5.25 -14.43
C SER A 255 -7.88 -5.57 -15.28
N CYS A 256 -7.12 -6.57 -14.85
CA CYS A 256 -5.96 -7.07 -15.58
C CYS A 256 -5.97 -8.60 -15.66
N CYS A 257 -4.86 -9.17 -16.13
CA CYS A 257 -4.47 -10.50 -15.72
C CYS A 257 -5.44 -11.61 -16.15
N GLY A 258 -6.16 -11.39 -17.26
CA GLY A 258 -7.14 -12.35 -17.80
C GLY A 258 -8.32 -12.59 -16.87
N GLU A 259 -8.65 -11.63 -16.01
CA GLU A 259 -9.74 -11.75 -15.06
C GLU A 259 -11.08 -12.01 -15.75
N VAL A 260 -11.77 -13.04 -15.28
CA VAL A 260 -13.07 -13.48 -15.78
C VAL A 260 -14.14 -13.19 -14.76
N ASN A 261 -15.37 -12.98 -15.23
CA ASN A 261 -16.50 -12.90 -14.32
C ASN A 261 -16.68 -14.25 -13.60
N GLY A 262 -16.78 -14.19 -12.28
CA GLY A 262 -16.94 -15.37 -11.44
C GLY A 262 -18.25 -16.09 -11.70
N PRO A 263 -18.38 -17.38 -11.31
CA PRO A 263 -19.63 -18.11 -11.51
C PRO A 263 -20.81 -17.56 -10.69
N ASN A 264 -20.54 -16.71 -9.70
CA ASN A 264 -21.55 -16.21 -8.76
C ASN A 264 -22.02 -14.79 -9.07
N THR A 265 -21.35 -14.06 -9.97
CA THR A 265 -21.77 -12.71 -10.40
C THR A 265 -21.35 -12.42 -11.84
N PRO A 266 -22.20 -11.80 -12.66
CA PRO A 266 -21.84 -11.37 -14.01
C PRO A 266 -21.06 -10.05 -14.04
N ASN A 267 -20.82 -9.41 -12.89
CA ASN A 267 -20.22 -8.08 -12.80
C ASN A 267 -19.30 -8.02 -11.57
N ASN A 268 -18.01 -8.28 -11.75
CA ASN A 268 -17.04 -8.24 -10.64
C ASN A 268 -16.93 -6.85 -10.01
N GLY A 269 -17.14 -5.77 -10.77
CA GLY A 269 -17.11 -4.39 -10.28
C GLY A 269 -18.30 -3.98 -9.39
N GLY A 270 -19.25 -4.88 -9.11
CA GLY A 270 -20.31 -4.63 -8.13
C GLY A 270 -21.10 -3.33 -8.44
N PRO A 271 -21.16 -2.35 -7.51
CA PRO A 271 -21.85 -1.08 -7.74
C PRO A 271 -21.28 -0.23 -8.88
N THR A 272 -20.02 -0.43 -9.27
CA THR A 272 -19.35 0.28 -10.36
C THR A 272 -19.19 -0.69 -11.54
N PRO A 273 -20.04 -0.61 -12.59
CA PRO A 273 -20.06 -1.60 -13.66
C PRO A 273 -18.67 -1.80 -14.29
N GLY A 274 -18.16 -3.04 -14.26
CA GLY A 274 -16.85 -3.37 -14.80
C GLY A 274 -16.37 -4.76 -14.42
N SER A 275 -15.18 -5.11 -14.89
CA SER A 275 -14.64 -6.46 -14.79
C SER A 275 -13.65 -6.66 -13.64
N GLY A 276 -13.48 -5.67 -12.77
CA GLY A 276 -12.63 -5.76 -11.58
C GLY A 276 -12.78 -4.55 -10.67
N GLY A 277 -11.82 -4.42 -9.73
CA GLY A 277 -11.81 -3.40 -8.69
C GLY A 277 -11.03 -2.14 -9.02
N GLY A 278 -10.51 -1.99 -10.23
CA GLY A 278 -9.74 -0.81 -10.61
C GLY A 278 -8.25 -0.89 -10.27
N LYS A 279 -7.50 0.10 -10.76
CA LYS A 279 -6.05 0.15 -10.64
C LYS A 279 -5.61 0.88 -9.37
N VAL A 280 -5.13 0.12 -8.40
CA VAL A 280 -4.77 0.60 -7.06
C VAL A 280 -3.26 0.79 -6.84
N GLY A 281 -2.44 0.04 -7.58
CA GLY A 281 -0.99 0.03 -7.42
C GLY A 281 -0.49 -0.70 -6.16
N ALA A 282 0.79 -1.06 -6.17
CA ALA A 282 1.44 -1.71 -5.03
C ALA A 282 2.93 -1.33 -4.91
N VAL A 283 3.46 -1.39 -3.69
CA VAL A 283 4.89 -1.28 -3.42
C VAL A 283 5.39 -2.45 -2.57
N LEU A 284 6.50 -3.03 -3.01
CA LEU A 284 7.09 -4.23 -2.40
C LEU A 284 8.50 -3.93 -1.91
N LEU A 285 8.83 -4.39 -0.70
CA LEU A 285 10.15 -4.27 -0.09
C LEU A 285 10.70 -5.65 0.26
N SER A 286 11.87 -5.99 -0.28
CA SER A 286 12.62 -7.19 0.12
C SER A 286 14.10 -6.98 -0.23
N ARG A 287 14.99 -7.71 0.43
CA ARG A 287 16.41 -7.76 0.02
C ARG A 287 16.59 -8.34 -1.38
N TYR A 288 15.65 -9.15 -1.87
CA TYR A 288 15.68 -9.71 -3.23
C TYR A 288 15.19 -8.73 -4.31
N ILE A 289 14.82 -7.50 -3.91
CA ILE A 289 14.37 -6.45 -4.82
C ILE A 289 15.46 -5.39 -4.96
N LYS A 290 15.75 -4.98 -6.20
CA LYS A 290 16.63 -3.84 -6.46
C LYS A 290 15.91 -2.52 -6.15
N PRO A 291 16.42 -1.63 -5.28
CA PRO A 291 15.74 -0.37 -4.94
C PRO A 291 15.43 0.52 -6.15
N GLY A 292 14.18 1.00 -6.22
CA GLY A 292 13.69 1.83 -7.32
C GLY A 292 13.30 1.03 -8.57
N THR A 293 13.01 -0.26 -8.40
CA THR A 293 12.43 -1.11 -9.45
C THR A 293 11.02 -0.62 -9.76
N VAL A 294 10.68 -0.61 -11.04
CA VAL A 294 9.31 -0.36 -11.52
C VAL A 294 9.03 -1.42 -12.55
N THR A 295 7.96 -2.19 -12.37
CA THR A 295 7.51 -3.16 -13.36
C THR A 295 6.48 -2.52 -14.30
N LYS A 296 6.36 -3.10 -15.49
CA LYS A 296 5.23 -2.86 -16.41
C LYS A 296 4.27 -4.04 -16.43
N HIS A 297 4.63 -5.14 -15.78
CA HIS A 297 3.78 -6.30 -15.65
C HIS A 297 2.62 -5.95 -14.72
N GLU A 298 1.45 -6.45 -15.06
CA GLU A 298 0.22 -6.20 -14.33
C GLU A 298 -0.09 -7.37 -13.40
N TYR A 299 -0.63 -7.06 -12.23
CA TYR A 299 -0.94 -8.01 -11.18
C TYR A 299 -2.27 -7.65 -10.52
N ASN A 300 -2.98 -8.62 -9.98
CA ASN A 300 -4.18 -8.42 -9.16
C ASN A 300 -4.09 -9.24 -7.86
N HIS A 301 -5.15 -9.24 -7.04
CA HIS A 301 -5.17 -10.02 -5.79
C HIS A 301 -4.95 -11.52 -5.99
N TYR A 302 -5.48 -12.12 -7.07
CA TYR A 302 -5.17 -13.52 -7.38
C TYR A 302 -3.69 -13.73 -7.69
N SER A 303 -3.06 -12.79 -8.38
CA SER A 303 -1.61 -12.83 -8.63
C SER A 303 -0.78 -12.72 -7.36
N LEU A 304 -1.24 -11.93 -6.37
CA LEU A 304 -0.60 -11.85 -5.05
C LEU A 304 -0.76 -13.17 -4.28
N LEU A 305 -1.96 -13.74 -4.19
CA LEU A 305 -2.16 -15.06 -3.57
C LEU A 305 -1.29 -16.12 -4.26
N ARG A 306 -1.30 -16.13 -5.59
CA ARG A 306 -0.43 -16.98 -6.41
C ARG A 306 1.06 -16.76 -6.09
N SER A 307 1.48 -15.54 -5.80
CA SER A 307 2.87 -15.28 -5.42
C SER A 307 3.21 -15.87 -4.05
N VAL A 308 2.31 -15.73 -3.07
CA VAL A 308 2.48 -16.28 -1.71
C VAL A 308 2.56 -17.80 -1.75
N GLU A 309 1.60 -18.43 -2.41
CA GLU A 309 1.55 -19.88 -2.58
C GLU A 309 2.82 -20.44 -3.26
N ASP A 310 3.38 -19.77 -4.28
CA ASP A 310 4.65 -20.20 -4.88
C ASP A 310 5.81 -20.13 -3.90
N MET A 311 5.91 -19.02 -3.15
CA MET A 311 7.01 -18.81 -2.19
C MET A 311 7.02 -19.88 -1.09
N PHE A 312 5.84 -20.41 -0.74
CA PHE A 312 5.71 -21.45 0.29
C PHE A 312 5.53 -22.87 -0.28
N GLY A 313 5.52 -23.04 -1.60
CA GLY A 313 5.31 -24.34 -2.25
C GLY A 313 3.92 -24.93 -1.95
N LEU A 314 2.90 -24.08 -1.97
CA LEU A 314 1.49 -24.42 -1.75
C LEU A 314 0.79 -24.72 -3.09
N ALA A 315 -0.32 -25.44 -3.01
CA ALA A 315 -1.21 -25.62 -4.17
C ALA A 315 -1.93 -24.30 -4.48
N ARG A 316 -2.45 -24.17 -5.70
CA ARG A 316 -3.20 -22.98 -6.12
C ARG A 316 -4.64 -23.04 -5.65
N LEU A 317 -5.09 -22.01 -4.94
CA LEU A 317 -6.47 -21.85 -4.51
C LEU A 317 -7.24 -21.00 -5.51
N GLY A 318 -8.45 -21.46 -5.87
CA GLY A 318 -9.37 -20.67 -6.68
C GLY A 318 -8.73 -20.09 -7.94
N TYR A 319 -9.05 -18.83 -8.23
CA TYR A 319 -8.52 -18.10 -9.38
C TYR A 319 -7.03 -17.75 -9.30
N ALA A 320 -6.35 -17.98 -8.17
CA ALA A 320 -4.88 -17.96 -8.17
C ALA A 320 -4.30 -19.10 -9.04
N GLY A 321 -5.08 -20.16 -9.29
CA GLY A 321 -4.76 -21.26 -10.20
C GLY A 321 -5.16 -21.05 -11.66
N ALA A 322 -5.90 -19.99 -11.97
CA ALA A 322 -6.33 -19.70 -13.34
C ALA A 322 -5.14 -19.37 -14.26
N SER A 323 -5.36 -19.44 -15.57
CA SER A 323 -4.34 -19.22 -16.59
C SER A 323 -3.89 -17.75 -16.69
N GLY A 324 -4.74 -16.81 -16.29
CA GLY A 324 -4.48 -15.37 -16.38
C GLY A 324 -3.50 -14.82 -15.33
N PRO A 325 -3.77 -14.95 -14.02
CA PRO A 325 -2.90 -14.43 -12.97
C PRO A 325 -1.51 -15.07 -13.00
N THR A 326 -0.47 -14.29 -12.72
CA THR A 326 0.93 -14.78 -12.71
C THR A 326 1.62 -14.36 -11.42
N SER A 327 2.59 -15.16 -10.97
CA SER A 327 3.36 -14.85 -9.76
C SER A 327 4.31 -13.68 -9.99
N PHE A 328 4.64 -12.96 -8.92
CA PHE A 328 5.74 -11.99 -8.91
C PHE A 328 7.03 -12.69 -9.31
N GLY A 329 7.70 -12.18 -10.35
CA GLY A 329 8.82 -12.85 -10.97
C GLY A 329 10.09 -12.00 -11.01
N SER A 330 10.92 -12.26 -12.01
CA SER A 330 12.17 -11.55 -12.26
C SER A 330 12.01 -10.06 -12.59
N ASP A 331 10.79 -9.62 -12.92
CA ASP A 331 10.42 -8.22 -13.10
C ASP A 331 10.39 -7.45 -11.78
N ILE A 332 10.10 -8.15 -10.66
CA ILE A 332 10.14 -7.67 -9.27
C ILE A 332 11.47 -8.02 -8.60
N PHE A 333 11.84 -9.30 -8.55
CA PHE A 333 12.98 -9.84 -7.80
C PHE A 333 14.31 -9.69 -8.56
N LYS A 334 14.72 -8.44 -8.81
CA LYS A 334 15.92 -8.06 -9.57
C LYS A 334 17.24 -8.09 -8.79
N ASN A 335 17.25 -8.69 -7.59
CA ASN A 335 18.46 -8.88 -6.79
C ASN A 335 18.55 -10.33 -6.27
N PRO A 336 18.86 -11.30 -7.14
CA PRO A 336 18.88 -12.72 -6.76
C PRO A 336 19.91 -13.06 -5.68
N SER A 337 20.94 -12.22 -5.50
CA SER A 337 21.95 -12.43 -4.46
C SER A 337 21.42 -12.29 -3.03
N GLY A 338 20.27 -11.61 -2.84
CA GLY A 338 19.75 -11.30 -1.50
C GLY A 338 20.63 -10.34 -0.68
N ASN A 339 21.76 -9.86 -1.22
CA ASN A 339 22.62 -8.92 -0.52
C ASN A 339 21.88 -7.60 -0.29
N ILE A 340 22.06 -7.01 0.90
CA ILE A 340 21.44 -5.72 1.22
C ILE A 340 22.05 -4.65 0.31
N LEU A 341 21.23 -4.10 -0.58
CA LEU A 341 21.62 -3.00 -1.45
C LEU A 341 21.38 -1.66 -0.75
N PRO A 342 22.26 -0.66 -0.93
CA PRO A 342 22.02 0.67 -0.39
C PRO A 342 20.74 1.27 -1.00
N PRO A 343 19.94 1.99 -0.19
CA PRO A 343 18.73 2.64 -0.70
C PRO A 343 19.10 3.69 -1.74
N VAL A 344 18.17 4.03 -2.64
CA VAL A 344 18.39 5.15 -3.57
C VAL A 344 18.62 6.42 -2.73
N PRO A 345 19.78 7.10 -2.86
CA PRO A 345 20.09 8.27 -2.04
C PRO A 345 19.01 9.33 -2.13
N ARG A 346 18.68 9.98 -1.01
CA ARG A 346 17.78 11.13 -1.03
C ARG A 346 18.38 12.26 -1.87
N PRO A 347 17.54 12.99 -2.65
CA PRO A 347 18.03 14.13 -3.41
C PRO A 347 18.59 15.20 -2.47
N HIS A 348 19.56 15.95 -2.96
CA HIS A 348 20.25 17.03 -2.29
C HIS A 348 20.71 18.03 -3.34
N VAL A 349 20.60 19.33 -3.05
CA VAL A 349 20.99 20.41 -3.95
C VAL A 349 22.10 21.26 -3.33
N ARG A 350 23.08 21.65 -4.14
CA ARG A 350 24.19 22.53 -3.75
C ARG A 350 24.26 23.73 -4.69
N PHE A 351 24.54 24.89 -4.11
CA PHE A 351 24.95 26.10 -4.82
C PHE A 351 26.46 26.26 -4.70
N ASN A 352 27.13 26.50 -5.82
CA ASN A 352 28.51 26.95 -5.88
C ASN A 352 28.56 28.31 -6.59
N GLY A 353 29.57 29.13 -6.28
CA GLY A 353 29.69 30.48 -6.84
C GLY A 353 28.80 31.52 -6.16
N VAL A 354 28.16 31.21 -5.03
CA VAL A 354 27.39 32.19 -4.24
C VAL A 354 28.19 32.59 -2.98
N PRO A 355 28.64 33.84 -2.86
CA PRO A 355 29.40 34.33 -1.71
C PRO A 355 28.71 34.06 -0.37
N ARG A 356 29.50 33.85 0.68
CA ARG A 356 29.01 33.69 2.06
C ARG A 356 29.03 35.00 2.84
N HIS A 357 29.97 35.87 2.50
CA HIS A 357 30.27 37.12 3.20
C HIS A 357 30.49 38.22 2.17
N GLY A 358 30.39 39.47 2.62
CA GLY A 358 30.47 40.65 1.76
C GLY A 358 29.27 40.80 0.83
N CYS A 359 29.35 41.81 -0.03
CA CYS A 359 28.34 42.11 -1.02
C CYS A 359 28.88 41.92 -2.44
N VAL A 360 28.02 41.58 -3.40
CA VAL A 360 28.38 41.44 -4.82
C VAL A 360 28.17 42.77 -5.54
N SER A 361 29.21 43.25 -6.23
CA SER A 361 29.18 44.44 -7.08
C SER A 361 28.90 44.13 -8.56
N ARG A 362 29.21 42.90 -8.99
CA ARG A 362 29.16 42.39 -10.38
C ARG A 362 28.18 41.22 -10.54
N ASP A 363 27.87 40.90 -11.79
CA ASP A 363 27.06 39.73 -12.17
C ASP A 363 27.59 38.44 -11.52
N LEU A 364 26.66 37.64 -11.03
CA LEU A 364 26.95 36.45 -10.25
C LEU A 364 26.66 35.18 -11.04
N ARG A 365 27.72 34.46 -11.45
CA ARG A 365 27.59 33.13 -12.06
C ARG A 365 27.31 32.08 -10.97
N VAL A 366 26.10 31.56 -10.94
CA VAL A 366 25.66 30.56 -9.96
C VAL A 366 25.65 29.17 -10.59
N HIS A 367 26.36 28.24 -9.97
CA HIS A 367 26.33 26.83 -10.37
C HIS A 367 25.45 26.03 -9.42
N VAL A 368 24.53 25.24 -9.98
CA VAL A 368 23.65 24.35 -9.22
C VAL A 368 24.04 22.91 -9.53
N ARG A 369 24.18 22.10 -8.48
CA ARG A 369 24.43 20.65 -8.59
C ARG A 369 23.44 19.87 -7.73
N THR A 370 22.94 18.75 -8.23
CA THR A 370 22.08 17.82 -7.49
C THR A 370 22.48 16.36 -7.67
N ASN A 371 22.32 15.56 -6.62
CA ASN A 371 22.44 14.09 -6.69
C ASN A 371 21.12 13.38 -7.05
N ALA A 372 20.03 14.13 -7.29
CA ALA A 372 18.75 13.57 -7.71
C ALA A 372 18.93 12.65 -8.92
N ARG A 373 18.48 11.40 -8.79
CA ARG A 373 18.56 10.39 -9.86
C ARG A 373 17.48 10.69 -10.89
N ALA A 374 17.89 10.93 -12.14
CA ALA A 374 17.02 11.36 -13.24
C ALA A 374 16.05 12.48 -12.80
N PRO A 375 16.55 13.71 -12.55
CA PRO A 375 15.74 14.80 -12.01
C PRO A 375 14.52 15.08 -12.90
N ARG A 376 13.31 15.01 -12.32
CA ARG A 376 12.09 15.45 -13.00
C ARG A 376 12.11 16.95 -13.21
N THR A 377 12.52 17.70 -12.20
CA THR A 377 12.72 19.15 -12.28
C THR A 377 13.79 19.61 -11.30
N VAL A 378 14.52 20.66 -11.68
CA VAL A 378 15.31 21.49 -10.77
C VAL A 378 14.91 22.94 -11.01
N THR A 379 14.24 23.55 -10.06
CA THR A 379 13.76 24.94 -10.16
C THR A 379 14.60 25.82 -9.23
N VAL A 380 15.03 26.97 -9.72
CA VAL A 380 15.71 27.99 -8.90
C VAL A 380 14.83 29.23 -8.83
N LYS A 381 14.57 29.70 -7.62
CA LYS A 381 13.90 30.97 -7.34
C LYS A 381 14.89 31.96 -6.73
N LEU A 382 14.82 33.22 -7.16
CA LEU A 382 15.46 34.38 -6.54
C LEU A 382 14.36 35.23 -5.91
N ASP A 383 14.42 35.42 -4.60
CA ASP A 383 13.43 36.21 -3.84
C ASP A 383 11.97 35.81 -4.09
N GLY A 384 11.75 34.52 -4.34
CA GLY A 384 10.42 33.96 -4.60
C GLY A 384 10.07 33.79 -6.09
N HIS A 385 10.75 34.52 -6.98
CA HIS A 385 10.52 34.48 -8.44
C HIS A 385 11.38 33.42 -9.11
N ARG A 386 10.81 32.61 -10.01
CA ARG A 386 11.55 31.57 -10.73
C ARG A 386 12.51 32.22 -11.73
N VAL A 387 13.81 32.00 -11.54
CA VAL A 387 14.88 32.50 -12.42
C VAL A 387 15.48 31.42 -13.31
N HIS A 388 15.27 30.14 -12.97
CA HIS A 388 15.75 29.04 -13.79
C HIS A 388 14.92 27.76 -13.59
N ARG A 389 14.83 26.93 -14.63
CA ARG A 389 14.29 25.57 -14.59
C ARG A 389 15.19 24.67 -15.44
N SER A 390 15.55 23.51 -14.92
CA SER A 390 16.38 22.53 -15.62
C SER A 390 15.90 21.09 -15.34
N HIS A 391 16.25 20.17 -16.23
CA HIS A 391 16.14 18.73 -16.03
C HIS A 391 17.50 18.07 -15.80
N HIS A 392 18.59 18.86 -15.85
CA HIS A 392 19.95 18.37 -15.70
C HIS A 392 20.42 18.40 -14.24
N ARG A 393 21.32 17.47 -13.89
CA ARG A 393 21.91 17.38 -12.55
C ARG A 393 22.90 18.51 -12.25
N ARG A 394 23.40 19.18 -13.28
CA ARG A 394 24.38 20.26 -13.19
C ARG A 394 24.03 21.31 -14.23
N PHE A 395 23.98 22.56 -13.82
CA PHE A 395 23.81 23.70 -14.73
C PHE A 395 24.35 24.96 -14.05
N ALA A 396 24.48 26.02 -14.84
CA ALA A 396 24.85 27.34 -14.35
C ALA A 396 23.91 28.37 -14.96
N PHE A 397 23.64 29.43 -14.21
CA PHE A 397 22.91 30.60 -14.67
C PHE A 397 23.57 31.85 -14.09
N THR A 398 23.29 33.00 -14.69
CA THR A 398 23.81 34.28 -14.23
C THR A 398 22.69 35.04 -13.52
N VAL A 399 22.98 35.58 -12.35
CA VAL A 399 22.15 36.59 -11.70
C VAL A 399 22.75 37.95 -12.04
N HIS A 400 22.01 38.77 -12.78
CA HIS A 400 22.47 40.09 -13.20
C HIS A 400 22.42 41.05 -12.02
N ALA A 401 23.54 41.67 -11.70
CA ALA A 401 23.66 42.55 -10.54
C ALA A 401 22.92 43.87 -10.75
N GLY A 402 22.77 44.30 -12.00
CA GLY A 402 22.00 45.49 -12.38
C GLY A 402 20.49 45.35 -12.16
N SER A 403 19.96 44.12 -12.09
CA SER A 403 18.52 43.88 -11.86
C SER A 403 18.15 43.72 -10.39
N LEU A 404 19.08 43.99 -9.46
CA LEU A 404 18.88 43.80 -8.03
C LEU A 404 19.09 45.10 -7.26
N GLY A 405 18.15 45.41 -6.37
CA GLY A 405 18.32 46.48 -5.37
C GLY A 405 19.44 46.14 -4.38
N ALA A 406 19.93 47.15 -3.66
CA ALA A 406 20.90 46.93 -2.58
C ALA A 406 20.28 46.10 -1.44
N GLY A 407 21.08 45.26 -0.79
CA GLY A 407 20.64 44.50 0.39
C GLY A 407 20.69 42.97 0.21
N LYS A 408 19.91 42.25 1.02
CA LYS A 408 19.95 40.77 1.07
C LYS A 408 19.02 40.16 0.04
N HIS A 409 19.54 39.20 -0.72
CA HIS A 409 18.80 38.39 -1.68
C HIS A 409 18.92 36.90 -1.34
N ARG A 410 17.94 36.11 -1.76
CA ARG A 410 17.85 34.69 -1.42
C ARG A 410 17.56 33.84 -2.65
N LEU A 411 18.48 32.93 -2.91
CA LEU A 411 18.29 31.82 -3.83
C LEU A 411 17.66 30.62 -3.12
N LEU A 412 16.71 29.98 -3.79
CA LEU A 412 16.05 28.75 -3.39
C LEU A 412 16.08 27.77 -4.57
N ALA A 413 16.87 26.70 -4.47
CA ALA A 413 16.83 25.63 -5.46
C ALA A 413 16.06 24.44 -4.92
N THR A 414 15.11 23.93 -5.69
CA THR A 414 14.33 22.73 -5.39
C THR A 414 14.57 21.71 -6.49
N ALA A 415 15.13 20.55 -6.15
CA ALA A 415 15.24 19.41 -7.05
C ALA A 415 14.21 18.35 -6.68
N VAL A 416 13.59 17.75 -7.70
CA VAL A 416 12.66 16.62 -7.59
C VAL A 416 13.23 15.46 -8.38
N ASP A 417 13.43 14.30 -7.75
CA ASP A 417 13.94 13.12 -8.43
C ASP A 417 12.84 12.34 -9.18
N ARG A 418 13.21 11.25 -9.88
CA ARG A 418 12.25 10.41 -10.61
C ARG A 418 11.15 9.78 -9.75
N PHE A 419 11.35 9.71 -8.43
CA PHE A 419 10.41 9.15 -7.46
C PHE A 419 9.49 10.22 -6.86
N GLY A 420 9.66 11.50 -7.22
CA GLY A 420 8.89 12.60 -6.64
C GLY A 420 9.47 13.15 -5.33
N ARG A 421 10.58 12.57 -4.82
CA ARG A 421 11.22 13.06 -3.59
C ARG A 421 11.83 14.42 -3.85
N ARG A 422 11.62 15.35 -2.92
CA ARG A 422 12.02 16.76 -3.06
C ARG A 422 13.19 17.09 -2.14
N ALA A 423 14.10 17.90 -2.66
CA ALA A 423 15.20 18.47 -1.88
C ALA A 423 15.33 19.95 -2.17
N THR A 424 15.41 20.74 -1.11
CA THR A 424 15.44 22.20 -1.21
C THR A 424 16.71 22.72 -0.56
N ARG A 425 17.40 23.64 -1.22
CA ARG A 425 18.54 24.37 -0.68
C ARG A 425 18.30 25.86 -0.78
N LYS A 426 18.47 26.57 0.35
CA LYS A 426 18.48 28.03 0.40
C LYS A 426 19.92 28.54 0.45
N ARG A 427 20.17 29.68 -0.18
CA ARG A 427 21.43 30.41 -0.05
C ARG A 427 21.16 31.91 -0.18
N ALA A 428 21.57 32.66 0.85
CA ALA A 428 21.54 34.11 0.81
C ALA A 428 22.86 34.68 0.29
N PHE A 429 22.80 35.87 -0.29
CA PHE A 429 23.93 36.74 -0.61
C PHE A 429 23.49 38.20 -0.48
N ALA A 430 24.42 39.14 -0.42
CA ALA A 430 24.11 40.57 -0.37
C ALA A 430 24.53 41.28 -1.66
N ARG A 431 23.74 42.24 -2.13
CA ARG A 431 24.05 43.19 -3.20
C ARG A 431 24.59 44.48 -2.57
N CYS A 432 25.70 45.00 -3.09
CA CYS A 432 26.28 46.23 -2.56
C CYS A 432 25.33 47.42 -2.78
N ALA A 433 25.31 48.38 -1.86
CA ALA A 433 24.73 49.68 -2.14
C ALA A 433 25.47 50.31 -3.33
N GLY A 434 24.72 50.90 -4.28
CA GLY A 434 25.32 51.76 -5.30
C GLY A 434 26.05 52.89 -4.60
N ARG A 435 27.26 53.21 -5.06
CA ARG A 435 27.89 54.48 -4.70
C ARG A 435 27.17 55.62 -5.40
#